data_AF-A0A829HBB8-F1
#
_entry.id   AF-A0A829HBB8-F1
#
_cell.length_a   1.000
_cell.length_b   1.000
_cell.length_c   1.000
_cell.angle_alpha   90.00
_cell.angle_beta   90.00
_cell.angle_gamma   90.00
#
_symmetry.space_group_name_H-M   'P 1'
#
loop_
_entity.id
_entity.type
_entity.pdbx_description
1 polymer ?
#
loop_
_entity_poly.entity_id
_entity_poly.type
_entity_poly.pdbx_seq_one_letter_code
_entity_poly.pdbx_strand_id
1 'polypeptide(L)'
;MKNENLLQLIEQEFKDVTLGDNYTLAEEDYADTSYWYFDKQHPDSNLTAEEWASQELGFFETCAWLAADKEEAIQAIKEKRKMANRFSNPLEIPSLYLNMHFTGFSYLAPQAYLFYTPAIMKHYLSDADSLYSNSFTWWLTRLRRANNPDLIKKVLQFFVEQQIVILEEFLMYVFKSNNENNDVKVALENLKQTRKM
;
A
#
# COMPACT_ATOMS: atom_id res chain seq x y z
N MET A 1 -24.13 -7.41 -5.73
CA MET A 1 -23.16 -8.22 -6.50
C MET A 1 -22.75 -9.40 -5.62
N LYS A 2 -22.61 -10.61 -6.16
CA LYS A 2 -22.03 -11.73 -5.40
C LYS A 2 -20.52 -11.51 -5.25
N ASN A 3 -19.92 -11.95 -4.15
CA ASN A 3 -18.48 -11.85 -3.87
C ASN A 3 -17.62 -12.31 -5.07
N GLU A 4 -17.94 -13.49 -5.61
CA GLU A 4 -17.25 -14.09 -6.76
C GLU A 4 -17.21 -13.17 -8.00
N ASN A 5 -18.29 -12.44 -8.27
CA ASN A 5 -18.33 -11.53 -9.42
C ASN A 5 -17.44 -10.30 -9.21
N LEU A 6 -17.37 -9.79 -7.97
CA LEU A 6 -16.54 -8.63 -7.65
C LEU A 6 -15.05 -9.00 -7.69
N LEU A 7 -14.68 -10.18 -7.19
CA LEU A 7 -13.31 -10.69 -7.26
C LEU A 7 -12.84 -10.81 -8.72
N GLN A 8 -13.67 -11.39 -9.60
CA GLN A 8 -13.34 -11.49 -11.03
C GLN A 8 -13.12 -10.13 -11.69
N LEU A 9 -13.95 -9.13 -11.37
CA LEU A 9 -13.77 -7.77 -11.88
C LEU A 9 -12.45 -7.14 -11.40
N ILE A 10 -12.11 -7.32 -10.12
CA ILE A 10 -10.83 -6.86 -9.56
C ILE A 10 -9.66 -7.52 -10.29
N GLU A 11 -9.70 -8.84 -10.46
CA GLU A 11 -8.63 -9.57 -11.13
C GLU A 11 -8.45 -9.13 -12.59
N GLN A 12 -9.56 -8.89 -13.30
CA GLN A 12 -9.53 -8.46 -14.69
C GLN A 12 -9.00 -7.04 -14.88
N GLU A 13 -9.45 -6.08 -14.06
CA GLU A 13 -9.17 -4.65 -14.25
C GLU A 13 -7.84 -4.18 -13.65
N PHE A 14 -7.22 -5.00 -12.78
CA PHE A 14 -6.00 -4.61 -12.07
C PHE A 14 -4.78 -5.49 -12.39
N LYS A 15 -4.92 -6.57 -13.17
CA LYS A 15 -3.81 -7.52 -13.47
C LYS A 15 -2.56 -6.86 -14.09
N ASP A 16 -2.73 -5.80 -14.88
CA ASP A 16 -1.64 -5.15 -15.63
C ASP A 16 -1.11 -3.89 -14.93
N VAL A 17 -1.58 -3.60 -13.71
CA VAL A 17 -1.11 -2.46 -12.93
C VAL A 17 0.31 -2.73 -12.45
N THR A 18 1.20 -1.75 -12.64
CA THR A 18 2.61 -1.85 -12.23
C THR A 18 2.95 -0.80 -11.17
N LEU A 19 3.90 -1.15 -10.30
CA LEU A 19 4.44 -0.21 -9.30
C LEU A 19 5.15 0.98 -9.96
N GLY A 20 5.69 0.81 -11.17
CA GLY A 20 6.53 1.81 -11.84
C GLY A 20 7.83 2.07 -11.07
N ASP A 21 8.29 3.32 -11.08
CA ASP A 21 9.52 3.74 -10.38
C ASP A 21 9.30 4.11 -8.90
N ASN A 22 8.13 3.78 -8.35
CA ASN A 22 7.80 4.09 -6.95
C ASN A 22 8.50 3.13 -5.99
N TYR A 23 8.63 3.54 -4.72
CA TYR A 23 9.17 2.71 -3.66
C TYR A 23 8.26 1.53 -3.34
N THR A 24 8.86 0.42 -2.90
CA THR A 24 8.10 -0.75 -2.45
C THR A 24 7.37 -0.45 -1.14
N LEU A 25 6.32 -1.21 -0.81
CA LEU A 25 5.59 -1.01 0.45
C LEU A 25 6.52 -1.20 1.66
N ALA A 26 7.43 -2.17 1.60
CA ALA A 26 8.44 -2.39 2.62
C ALA A 26 9.37 -1.18 2.78
N GLU A 27 9.84 -0.59 1.69
CA GLU A 27 10.72 0.58 1.75
C GLU A 27 9.96 1.82 2.28
N GLU A 28 8.69 1.99 1.93
CA GLU A 28 7.83 3.04 2.49
C GLU A 28 7.54 2.81 3.99
N ASP A 29 7.37 1.57 4.43
CA ASP A 29 7.18 1.20 5.85
C ASP A 29 8.42 1.55 6.68
N TYR A 30 9.60 1.21 6.16
CA TYR A 30 10.85 1.62 6.76
C TYR A 30 11.01 3.15 6.73
N ALA A 31 10.71 3.82 5.62
CA ALA A 31 10.80 5.28 5.52
C ALA A 31 9.84 6.01 6.46
N ASP A 32 8.68 5.43 6.79
CA ASP A 32 7.74 6.00 7.78
C ASP A 32 8.37 6.09 9.18
N THR A 33 9.24 5.13 9.51
CA THR A 33 9.92 5.06 10.81
C THR A 33 11.26 5.80 10.80
N SER A 34 12.05 5.61 9.74
CA SER A 34 13.44 6.08 9.64
C SER A 34 13.56 7.42 8.92
N TYR A 35 12.48 7.95 8.36
CA TYR A 35 12.40 9.21 7.61
C TYR A 35 13.36 9.29 6.40
N TRP A 36 13.66 8.15 5.77
CA TRP A 36 14.67 8.06 4.72
C TRP A 36 14.49 6.84 3.80
N TYR A 37 15.08 6.89 2.59
CA TYR A 37 14.99 5.87 1.53
C TYR A 37 16.37 5.38 1.08
N PHE A 38 16.49 4.12 0.68
CA PHE A 38 17.78 3.44 0.42
C PHE A 38 18.66 4.09 -0.67
N ASP A 39 18.03 4.79 -1.61
CA ASP A 39 18.69 5.47 -2.72
C ASP A 39 19.02 6.96 -2.44
N LYS A 40 18.79 7.45 -1.22
CA LYS A 40 19.02 8.87 -0.86
C LYS A 40 20.24 9.04 0.04
N GLN A 41 20.83 10.23 0.02
CA GLN A 41 21.82 10.59 1.02
C GLN A 41 21.13 10.77 2.37
N HIS A 42 21.69 10.18 3.42
CA HIS A 42 21.12 10.26 4.76
C HIS A 42 21.21 11.69 5.32
N PRO A 43 20.17 12.20 6.01
CA PRO A 43 20.16 13.57 6.53
C PRO A 43 20.98 13.77 7.82
N ASP A 44 21.35 12.71 8.54
CA ASP A 44 22.13 12.84 9.78
C ASP A 44 23.58 13.24 9.49
N SER A 45 23.92 14.46 9.91
CA SER A 45 25.23 15.07 9.73
C SER A 45 26.32 14.49 10.63
N ASN A 46 25.98 13.63 11.60
CA ASN A 46 26.91 13.14 12.62
C ASN A 46 27.53 11.77 12.31
N LEU A 47 27.03 11.06 11.28
CA LEU A 47 27.57 9.78 10.85
C LEU A 47 28.13 9.87 9.43
N THR A 48 29.22 9.16 9.17
CA THR A 48 29.66 8.88 7.80
C THR A 48 28.67 7.93 7.11
N ALA A 49 28.72 7.88 5.78
CA ALA A 49 27.86 6.98 5.01
C ALA A 49 28.11 5.50 5.36
N GLU A 50 29.35 5.15 5.69
CA GLU A 50 29.77 3.80 6.07
C GLU A 50 29.29 3.41 7.47
N GLU A 51 29.40 4.31 8.46
CA GLU A 51 28.91 4.07 9.82
C GLU A 51 27.40 3.88 9.84
N TRP A 52 26.69 4.74 9.11
CA TRP A 52 25.25 4.63 8.97
C TRP A 52 24.83 3.33 8.26
N ALA A 53 25.49 2.97 7.15
CA ALA A 53 25.20 1.72 6.46
C ALA A 53 25.43 0.51 7.37
N SER A 54 26.47 0.53 8.20
CA SER A 54 26.72 -0.52 9.19
C SER A 54 25.61 -0.62 10.23
N GLN A 55 25.07 0.51 10.70
CA GLN A 55 23.97 0.54 11.65
C GLN A 55 22.69 -0.07 11.05
N GLU A 56 22.35 0.30 9.83
CA GLU A 56 21.15 -0.24 9.17
C GLU A 56 21.27 -1.72 8.86
N LEU A 57 22.44 -2.17 8.41
CA LEU A 57 22.68 -3.59 8.21
C LEU A 57 22.43 -4.37 9.53
N GLY A 58 22.90 -3.85 10.66
CA GLY A 58 22.61 -4.43 11.98
C GLY A 58 21.12 -4.42 12.36
N PHE A 59 20.37 -3.39 11.95
CA PHE A 59 18.91 -3.36 12.13
C PHE A 59 18.23 -4.48 11.33
N PHE A 60 18.53 -4.61 10.04
CA PHE A 60 17.88 -5.60 9.17
C PHE A 60 18.25 -7.05 9.50
N GLU A 61 19.41 -7.29 10.12
CA GLU A 61 19.79 -8.59 10.65
C GLU A 61 18.86 -9.06 11.79
N THR A 62 18.28 -8.13 12.55
CA THR A 62 17.52 -8.43 13.78
C THR A 62 16.04 -8.07 13.73
N CYS A 63 15.60 -7.27 12.73
CA CYS A 63 14.21 -6.82 12.64
C CYS A 63 13.23 -7.98 12.39
N ALA A 64 11.93 -7.72 12.51
CA ALA A 64 10.89 -8.75 12.35
C ALA A 64 10.43 -8.97 10.89
N TRP A 65 11.04 -8.28 9.92
CA TRP A 65 10.66 -8.39 8.51
C TRP A 65 10.83 -9.81 7.96
N LEU A 66 10.11 -10.10 6.88
CA LEU A 66 10.23 -11.38 6.16
C LEU A 66 11.66 -11.53 5.62
N ALA A 67 12.18 -12.76 5.63
CA ALA A 67 13.56 -13.04 5.23
C ALA A 67 13.91 -12.45 3.85
N ALA A 68 13.06 -12.66 2.86
CA ALA A 68 13.28 -12.11 1.52
C ALA A 68 13.26 -10.57 1.49
N ASP A 69 12.47 -9.90 2.34
CA ASP A 69 12.43 -8.42 2.42
C ASP A 69 13.72 -7.88 3.02
N LYS A 70 14.23 -8.55 4.05
CA LYS A 70 15.52 -8.23 4.67
C LYS A 70 16.67 -8.38 3.70
N GLU A 71 16.73 -9.50 2.98
CA GLU A 71 17.78 -9.77 2.00
C GLU A 71 17.82 -8.68 0.92
N GLU A 72 16.66 -8.30 0.40
CA GLU A 72 16.56 -7.23 -0.59
C GLU A 72 16.92 -5.85 0.00
N ALA A 73 16.47 -5.52 1.22
CA ALA A 73 16.82 -4.26 1.88
C ALA A 73 18.33 -4.15 2.13
N ILE A 74 18.96 -5.22 2.63
CA ILE A 74 20.41 -5.32 2.82
C ILE A 74 21.16 -5.08 1.51
N GLN A 75 20.68 -5.67 0.41
CA GLN A 75 21.30 -5.49 -0.90
C GLN A 75 21.11 -4.06 -1.42
N ALA A 76 19.90 -3.51 -1.29
CA ALA A 76 19.56 -2.14 -1.69
C ALA A 76 20.43 -1.09 -0.96
N ILE A 77 20.67 -1.28 0.35
CA ILE A 77 21.57 -0.42 1.14
C ILE A 77 23.01 -0.50 0.63
N LYS A 78 23.53 -1.72 0.46
CA LYS A 78 24.92 -1.94 -0.02
C LYS A 78 25.15 -1.33 -1.40
N GLU A 79 24.15 -1.41 -2.27
CA GLU A 79 24.20 -0.93 -3.65
C GLU A 79 23.70 0.52 -3.82
N LYS A 80 23.23 1.17 -2.74
CA LYS A 80 22.70 2.55 -2.74
C LYS A 80 21.60 2.76 -3.78
N ARG A 81 20.64 1.84 -3.82
CA ARG A 81 19.51 1.84 -4.75
C ARG A 81 18.19 1.57 -4.01
N LYS A 82 17.07 1.75 -4.71
CA LYS A 82 15.75 1.35 -4.23
C LYS A 82 15.66 -0.17 -4.11
N MET A 83 14.79 -0.66 -3.23
CA MET A 83 14.40 -2.06 -3.22
C MET A 83 13.76 -2.43 -4.56
N ALA A 84 14.18 -3.56 -5.11
CA ALA A 84 13.53 -4.17 -6.26
C ALA A 84 12.14 -4.67 -5.86
N ASN A 85 11.13 -4.32 -6.65
CA ASN A 85 9.81 -4.89 -6.48
C ASN A 85 9.81 -6.36 -6.89
N ARG A 86 9.53 -7.26 -5.95
CA ARG A 86 9.43 -8.70 -6.21
C ARG A 86 8.12 -9.13 -6.87
N PHE A 87 7.10 -8.27 -6.88
CA PHE A 87 5.77 -8.61 -7.35
C PHE A 87 5.51 -7.92 -8.69
N SER A 88 5.64 -8.64 -9.80
CA SER A 88 5.28 -8.12 -11.12
C SER A 88 3.77 -7.95 -11.29
N ASN A 89 2.98 -8.76 -10.57
CA ASN A 89 1.52 -8.77 -10.60
C ASN A 89 0.99 -8.40 -9.20
N PRO A 90 0.15 -7.35 -9.08
CA PRO A 90 -0.35 -6.93 -7.77
C PRO A 90 -1.30 -7.96 -7.13
N LEU A 91 -1.89 -8.87 -7.90
CA LEU A 91 -2.80 -9.92 -7.41
C LEU A 91 -2.06 -11.10 -6.74
N GLU A 92 -0.73 -11.13 -6.82
CA GLU A 92 0.14 -12.16 -6.24
C GLU A 92 0.75 -11.73 -4.89
N ILE A 93 0.54 -10.48 -4.47
CA ILE A 93 1.09 -9.95 -3.23
C ILE A 93 0.45 -10.67 -2.04
N PRO A 94 1.22 -11.35 -1.16
CA PRO A 94 0.66 -12.08 -0.02
C PRO A 94 0.08 -11.15 1.06
N SER A 95 -0.98 -11.58 1.73
CA SER A 95 -1.57 -10.85 2.86
C SER A 95 -0.57 -10.61 4.00
N LEU A 96 0.32 -11.58 4.25
CA LEU A 96 1.39 -11.45 5.25
C LEU A 96 2.36 -10.31 4.92
N TYR A 97 2.70 -10.11 3.63
CA TYR A 97 3.55 -8.99 3.22
C TYR A 97 2.86 -7.65 3.47
N LEU A 98 1.59 -7.52 3.07
CA LEU A 98 0.80 -6.30 3.30
C LEU A 98 0.67 -5.98 4.80
N ASN A 99 0.46 -6.99 5.63
CA ASN A 99 0.32 -6.85 7.07
C ASN A 99 1.64 -6.69 7.82
N MET A 100 2.77 -7.10 7.24
CA MET A 100 4.09 -6.82 7.81
C MET A 100 4.46 -5.36 7.63
N HIS A 101 4.16 -4.80 6.45
CA HIS A 101 4.59 -3.47 6.00
C HIS A 101 3.44 -2.45 5.98
N PHE A 102 2.50 -2.59 6.91
CA PHE A 102 1.23 -1.86 6.87
C PHE A 102 1.40 -0.35 7.08
N THR A 103 2.45 0.11 7.76
CA THR A 103 2.67 1.54 7.97
C THR A 103 3.12 2.23 6.70
N GLY A 104 3.71 1.49 5.75
CA GLY A 104 4.07 2.00 4.42
C GLY A 104 2.89 2.59 3.64
N PHE A 105 1.64 2.20 3.96
CA PHE A 105 0.45 2.80 3.36
C PHE A 105 0.28 4.30 3.70
N SER A 106 0.91 4.81 4.75
CA SER A 106 0.82 6.21 5.21
C SER A 106 1.09 7.23 4.11
N TYR A 107 2.13 6.99 3.31
CA TYR A 107 2.68 7.97 2.39
C TYR A 107 2.87 7.48 0.96
N LEU A 108 2.43 6.25 0.63
CA LEU A 108 2.48 5.69 -0.73
C LEU A 108 2.18 6.74 -1.80
N ALA A 109 3.08 6.86 -2.77
CA ALA A 109 2.79 7.60 -3.98
C ALA A 109 1.49 7.09 -4.63
N PRO A 110 0.68 7.95 -5.29
CA PRO A 110 -0.63 7.53 -5.80
C PRO A 110 -0.62 6.34 -6.77
N GLN A 111 0.44 6.17 -7.58
CA GLN A 111 0.58 4.99 -8.44
C GLN A 111 0.87 3.72 -7.63
N ALA A 112 1.68 3.83 -6.58
CA ALA A 112 1.92 2.71 -5.66
C ALA A 112 0.65 2.36 -4.87
N TYR A 113 -0.16 3.36 -4.50
CA TYR A 113 -1.47 3.13 -3.90
C TYR A 113 -2.40 2.33 -4.82
N LEU A 114 -2.45 2.68 -6.12
CA LEU A 114 -3.16 1.89 -7.14
C LEU A 114 -2.63 0.44 -7.21
N PHE A 115 -1.30 0.27 -7.21
CA PHE A 115 -0.66 -1.04 -7.28
C PHE A 115 -1.02 -1.97 -6.11
N TYR A 116 -1.03 -1.50 -4.86
CA TYR A 116 -1.36 -2.37 -3.71
C TYR A 116 -2.85 -2.55 -3.45
N THR A 117 -3.71 -1.68 -4.00
CA THR A 117 -5.17 -1.72 -3.80
C THR A 117 -5.84 -3.05 -4.18
N PRO A 118 -5.60 -3.66 -5.35
CA PRO A 118 -6.25 -4.93 -5.71
C PRO A 118 -5.87 -6.10 -4.79
N ALA A 119 -4.66 -6.12 -4.23
CA ALA A 119 -4.26 -7.13 -3.26
C ALA A 119 -5.09 -7.01 -1.97
N ILE A 120 -5.27 -5.78 -1.46
CA ILE A 120 -6.11 -5.50 -0.29
C ILE A 120 -7.55 -5.97 -0.53
N MET A 121 -8.13 -5.62 -1.69
CA MET A 121 -9.50 -6.01 -2.02
C MET A 121 -9.63 -7.53 -2.16
N LYS A 122 -8.69 -8.19 -2.86
CA LYS A 122 -8.69 -9.65 -3.05
C LYS A 122 -8.62 -10.40 -1.73
N HIS A 123 -7.70 -10.03 -0.84
CA HIS A 123 -7.56 -10.69 0.47
C HIS A 123 -8.79 -10.47 1.34
N TYR A 124 -9.34 -9.24 1.33
CA TYR A 124 -10.59 -8.97 2.03
C TYR A 124 -11.75 -9.86 1.56
N LEU A 125 -11.87 -10.06 0.25
CA LEU A 125 -12.94 -10.89 -0.32
C LEU A 125 -12.71 -12.40 -0.10
N SER A 126 -11.47 -12.82 0.12
CA SER A 126 -11.08 -14.23 0.27
C SER A 126 -11.05 -14.69 1.73
N ASP A 127 -10.90 -13.77 2.68
CA ASP A 127 -10.78 -14.06 4.11
C ASP A 127 -11.61 -13.06 4.95
N ALA A 128 -12.60 -13.60 5.66
CA ALA A 128 -13.54 -12.83 6.48
C ALA A 128 -12.87 -12.06 7.63
N ASP A 129 -11.71 -12.50 8.12
CA ASP A 129 -10.99 -11.85 9.23
C ASP A 129 -10.17 -10.63 8.77
N SER A 130 -10.05 -10.42 7.45
CA SER A 130 -9.26 -9.33 6.85
C SER A 130 -9.76 -7.92 7.20
N LEU A 131 -11.00 -7.76 7.68
CA LEU A 131 -11.54 -6.47 8.11
C LEU A 131 -10.72 -5.84 9.24
N TYR A 132 -10.13 -6.67 10.10
CA TYR A 132 -9.32 -6.24 11.24
C TYR A 132 -7.82 -6.33 10.97
N SER A 133 -7.44 -6.60 9.72
CA SER A 133 -6.03 -6.64 9.34
C SER A 133 -5.45 -5.23 9.35
N ASN A 134 -4.22 -5.09 9.86
CA ASN A 134 -3.52 -3.81 9.89
C ASN A 134 -3.44 -3.20 8.49
N SER A 135 -3.12 -4.02 7.48
CA SER A 135 -3.02 -3.56 6.10
C SER A 135 -4.32 -2.92 5.58
N PHE A 136 -5.48 -3.52 5.84
CA PHE A 136 -6.76 -2.95 5.43
C PHE A 136 -7.03 -1.61 6.13
N THR A 137 -6.81 -1.53 7.44
CA THR A 137 -7.03 -0.29 8.22
C THR A 137 -6.15 0.86 7.73
N TRP A 138 -4.87 0.61 7.47
CA TRP A 138 -3.94 1.65 7.03
C TRP A 138 -4.16 2.03 5.56
N TRP A 139 -4.46 1.07 4.69
CA TRP A 139 -4.89 1.33 3.31
C TRP A 139 -6.16 2.20 3.27
N LEU A 140 -7.18 1.87 4.09
CA LEU A 140 -8.44 2.61 4.14
C LEU A 140 -8.25 4.03 4.68
N THR A 141 -7.31 4.20 5.63
CA THR A 141 -7.01 5.51 6.22
C THR A 141 -6.61 6.54 5.16
N ARG A 142 -6.00 6.13 4.04
CA ARG A 142 -5.67 7.02 2.92
C ARG A 142 -6.91 7.63 2.27
N LEU A 143 -7.92 6.81 1.96
CA LEU A 143 -9.19 7.28 1.42
C LEU A 143 -9.96 8.11 2.44
N ARG A 144 -9.94 7.70 3.71
CA ARG A 144 -10.60 8.42 4.81
C ARG A 144 -10.03 9.83 5.02
N ARG A 145 -8.70 9.97 4.98
CA ARG A 145 -8.01 11.26 5.18
C ARG A 145 -8.11 12.19 3.97
N ALA A 146 -8.43 11.66 2.79
CA ALA A 146 -8.65 12.43 1.57
C ALA A 146 -10.03 13.13 1.58
N ASN A 147 -10.24 14.01 2.56
CA ASN A 147 -11.54 14.56 2.95
C ASN A 147 -12.05 15.76 2.10
N ASN A 148 -11.37 16.06 1.00
CA ASN A 148 -11.78 17.10 0.05
C ASN A 148 -11.45 16.67 -1.38
N PRO A 149 -12.05 17.33 -2.40
CA PRO A 149 -11.94 16.91 -3.80
C PRO A 149 -10.50 16.83 -4.31
N ASP A 150 -9.63 17.76 -3.93
CA ASP A 150 -8.25 17.80 -4.41
C ASP A 150 -7.41 16.66 -3.84
N LEU A 151 -7.58 16.34 -2.56
CA LEU A 151 -6.88 15.24 -1.91
C LEU A 151 -7.32 13.89 -2.48
N ILE A 152 -8.63 13.66 -2.64
CA ILE A 152 -9.11 12.37 -3.17
C ILE A 152 -8.72 12.20 -4.63
N LYS A 153 -8.76 13.28 -5.41
CA LYS A 153 -8.26 13.29 -6.79
C LYS A 153 -6.78 12.97 -6.84
N LYS A 154 -5.96 13.51 -5.92
CA LYS A 154 -4.53 13.19 -5.84
C LYS A 154 -4.29 11.71 -5.52
N VAL A 155 -5.03 11.15 -4.56
CA VAL A 155 -4.91 9.71 -4.20
C VAL A 155 -5.29 8.82 -5.38
N LEU A 156 -6.33 9.18 -6.12
CA LEU A 156 -6.89 8.38 -7.20
C LEU A 156 -6.37 8.77 -8.61
N GLN A 157 -5.37 9.64 -8.73
CA GLN A 157 -4.99 10.25 -10.01
C GLN A 157 -4.55 9.26 -11.11
N PHE A 158 -4.14 8.05 -10.74
CA PHE A 158 -3.75 7.00 -11.68
C PHE A 158 -4.84 5.94 -11.92
N PHE A 159 -5.93 5.98 -11.14
CA PHE A 159 -7.04 5.05 -11.34
C PHE A 159 -7.80 5.47 -12.60
N VAL A 160 -8.10 4.50 -13.46
CA VAL A 160 -9.08 4.72 -14.53
C VAL A 160 -10.51 4.65 -13.96
N GLU A 161 -11.47 5.23 -14.66
CA GLU A 161 -12.86 5.32 -14.19
C GLU A 161 -13.43 3.96 -13.77
N GLN A 162 -13.19 2.91 -14.55
CA GLN A 162 -13.65 1.55 -14.24
C GLN A 162 -13.05 1.01 -12.92
N GLN A 163 -11.79 1.31 -12.63
CA GLN A 163 -11.14 0.92 -11.37
C GLN A 163 -11.72 1.68 -10.16
N ILE A 164 -12.11 2.95 -10.34
CA ILE A 164 -12.80 3.73 -9.30
C ILE A 164 -14.19 3.16 -9.03
N VAL A 165 -14.93 2.77 -10.07
CA VAL A 165 -16.23 2.10 -9.94
C VAL A 165 -16.10 0.81 -9.13
N ILE A 166 -15.11 -0.04 -9.45
CA ILE A 166 -14.86 -1.29 -8.72
C ILE A 166 -14.46 -1.03 -7.26
N LEU A 167 -13.61 -0.03 -7.00
CA LEU A 167 -13.23 0.36 -5.65
C LEU A 167 -14.46 0.79 -4.81
N GLU A 168 -15.38 1.55 -5.41
CA GLU A 168 -16.62 1.93 -4.73
C GLU A 168 -17.54 0.72 -4.49
N GLU A 169 -17.70 -0.16 -5.48
CA GLU A 169 -18.49 -1.38 -5.31
C GLU A 169 -17.93 -2.28 -4.20
N PHE A 170 -16.60 -2.38 -4.11
CA PHE A 170 -15.91 -3.05 -3.03
C PHE A 170 -16.19 -2.41 -1.67
N LEU A 171 -16.02 -1.09 -1.53
CA LEU A 171 -16.29 -0.42 -0.24
C LEU A 171 -17.78 -0.49 0.14
N MET A 172 -18.68 -0.47 -0.83
CA MET A 172 -20.12 -0.69 -0.60
C MET A 172 -20.40 -2.13 -0.14
N TYR A 173 -19.67 -3.12 -0.66
CA TYR A 173 -19.73 -4.50 -0.17
C TYR A 173 -19.25 -4.59 1.29
N VAL A 174 -18.07 -4.04 1.60
CA VAL A 174 -17.53 -3.97 2.97
C VAL A 174 -18.53 -3.32 3.93
N PHE A 175 -19.08 -2.17 3.56
CA PHE A 175 -20.03 -1.43 4.39
C PHE A 175 -21.33 -2.20 4.65
N LYS A 176 -21.81 -2.99 3.69
CA LYS A 176 -22.99 -3.85 3.90
C LYS A 176 -22.71 -5.03 4.80
N SER A 177 -21.48 -5.55 4.78
CA SER A 177 -21.03 -6.66 5.63
C SER A 177 -20.77 -6.21 7.07
N ASN A 178 -20.39 -4.94 7.28
CA ASN A 178 -20.25 -4.33 8.61
C ASN A 178 -20.63 -2.84 8.58
N ASN A 179 -21.91 -2.56 8.84
CA ASN A 179 -22.51 -1.23 8.73
C ASN A 179 -22.10 -0.27 9.86
N GLU A 180 -21.48 -0.76 10.92
CA GLU A 180 -20.97 0.06 12.04
C GLU A 180 -19.57 0.62 11.74
N ASN A 181 -18.93 0.19 10.64
CA ASN A 181 -17.61 0.68 10.28
C ASN A 181 -17.68 2.11 9.70
N ASN A 182 -17.54 3.10 10.59
CA ASN A 182 -17.57 4.52 10.25
C ASN A 182 -16.43 4.92 9.29
N ASP A 183 -15.27 4.26 9.34
CA ASP A 183 -14.15 4.59 8.46
C ASP A 183 -14.46 4.25 7.00
N VAL A 184 -15.14 3.12 6.75
CA VAL A 184 -15.58 2.74 5.40
C VAL A 184 -16.63 3.72 4.88
N LYS A 185 -17.57 4.15 5.75
CA LYS A 185 -18.56 5.15 5.39
C LYS A 185 -17.91 6.47 4.96
N VAL A 186 -16.95 6.97 5.73
CA VAL A 186 -16.23 8.21 5.41
C VAL A 186 -15.43 8.07 4.12
N ALA A 187 -14.76 6.93 3.89
CA ALA A 187 -14.06 6.66 2.63
C ALA A 187 -15.02 6.71 1.42
N LEU A 188 -16.20 6.09 1.53
CA LEU A 188 -17.25 6.14 0.50
C LEU A 188 -17.74 7.57 0.23
N GLU A 189 -17.94 8.37 1.27
CA GLU A 189 -18.35 9.78 1.14
C GLU A 189 -17.28 10.60 0.41
N ASN A 190 -16.00 10.39 0.72
CA ASN A 190 -14.88 11.04 0.03
C ASN A 190 -14.79 10.62 -1.44
N LEU A 191 -14.93 9.33 -1.74
CA LEU A 191 -14.95 8.82 -3.12
C LEU A 191 -16.05 9.47 -3.96
N LYS A 192 -17.25 9.67 -3.40
CA LYS A 192 -18.36 10.33 -4.12
C LYS A 192 -18.07 11.78 -4.51
N GLN A 193 -17.11 12.44 -3.88
CA GLN A 193 -16.70 13.80 -4.26
C GLN A 193 -16.03 13.82 -5.64
N THR A 194 -15.44 12.70 -6.09
CA THR A 194 -14.82 12.59 -7.43
C THR A 194 -15.82 12.69 -8.58
N ARG A 195 -17.10 12.37 -8.35
CA ARG A 195 -18.17 12.37 -9.36
C ARG A 195 -18.98 13.67 -9.44
N LYS A 196 -18.72 14.63 -8.55
CA LYS A 196 -19.42 15.92 -8.50
C LYS A 196 -18.69 17.03 -9.26
N MET A 197 -17.65 16.68 -10.02
CA MET A 197 -16.86 17.56 -10.87
C MET A 197 -17.13 17.22 -12.33
#